data_AF-A0A0C9XY75-F1
#
_entry.id   AF-A0A0C9XY75-F1
#
_cell.length_a   1.000
_cell.length_b   1.000
_cell.length_c   1.000
_cell.angle_alpha   90.00
_cell.angle_beta   90.00
_cell.angle_gamma   90.00
#
_symmetry.space_group_name_H-M   'P 1'
#
loop_
_entity.id
_entity.type
_entity.pdbx_description
1 polymer ?
#
loop_
_entity_poly.entity_id
_entity_poly.type
_entity_poly.pdbx_seq_one_letter_code
_entity_poly.pdbx_strand_id
1 'polypeptide(L)'
;MENLNLATRPDFLSGDFVDACLQLTNDTVNDEQVVRILGTLWDIQNAKDIQRWNACKDEEAQFTRDLADQAAEELAQQQLHLRNEEEAALAEEHKKNKVKYVPVPDMEVPMGPVDIPAPYATCKLKKGEYCELYFFTNVSLAEAESFNVSIDDEALALLKADNGQHIWVPASNTRDKSAVIKDEDLTWEQFGEASVCLLSAMREHDWQKDRIEMHVKFWTVLEVH
;
A
#
# COMPACT_ATOMS: atom_id res chain seq x y z
N MET A 1 50.60 15.95 -11.59
CA MET A 1 51.59 15.23 -12.40
C MET A 1 51.39 15.65 -13.83
N GLU A 2 52.43 16.16 -14.48
CA GLU A 2 52.40 16.46 -15.91
C GLU A 2 52.17 15.16 -16.70
N ASN A 3 51.38 15.24 -17.77
CA ASN A 3 51.09 14.10 -18.63
C ASN A 3 52.34 13.77 -19.45
N LEU A 4 53.00 12.66 -19.12
CA LEU A 4 54.23 12.21 -19.78
C LEU A 4 54.05 11.92 -21.29
N ASN A 5 52.81 11.70 -21.76
CA ASN A 5 52.53 11.57 -23.20
C ASN A 5 52.72 12.87 -23.99
N LEU A 6 52.85 14.01 -23.31
CA LEU A 6 53.10 15.32 -23.92
C LEU A 6 54.57 15.75 -23.85
N ALA A 7 55.46 14.90 -23.34
CA ALA A 7 56.87 15.20 -23.24
C ALA A 7 57.52 15.28 -24.64
N THR A 8 58.04 16.45 -24.98
CA THR A 8 58.76 16.68 -26.24
C THR A 8 60.23 16.31 -26.06
N ARG A 9 60.83 15.71 -27.09
CA ARG A 9 62.27 15.40 -27.11
C ARG A 9 63.09 16.69 -26.91
N PRO A 10 64.02 16.73 -25.95
CA PRO A 10 64.91 17.87 -25.76
C PRO A 10 65.80 18.10 -26.99
N ASP A 11 66.11 19.36 -27.26
CA ASP A 11 67.10 19.71 -28.27
C ASP A 11 68.52 19.52 -27.69
N PHE A 12 69.16 18.41 -28.06
CA PHE A 12 70.51 18.06 -27.60
C PHE A 12 71.62 18.90 -28.26
N LEU A 13 71.27 19.82 -29.18
CA LEU A 13 72.18 20.83 -29.70
C LEU A 13 72.10 22.16 -28.90
N SER A 14 71.16 22.27 -27.95
CA SER A 14 71.07 23.41 -27.03
C SER A 14 72.31 23.48 -26.13
N GLY A 15 72.69 24.70 -25.75
CA GLY A 15 73.82 24.97 -24.85
C GLY A 15 73.75 24.19 -23.53
N ASP A 16 72.55 23.79 -23.10
CA ASP A 16 72.30 23.07 -21.85
C ASP A 16 72.86 21.64 -21.83
N PHE A 17 73.09 21.03 -23.00
CA PHE A 17 73.55 19.64 -23.14
C PHE A 17 75.01 19.53 -23.59
N VAL A 18 75.72 20.64 -23.80
CA VAL A 18 77.10 20.67 -24.32
C VAL A 18 78.06 19.86 -23.46
N ASP A 19 77.96 19.95 -22.13
CA ASP A 19 78.81 19.19 -21.19
C ASP A 19 78.54 17.68 -21.22
N ALA A 20 77.29 17.28 -21.48
CA ALA A 20 76.92 15.87 -21.62
C ALA A 20 77.36 15.31 -22.97
N CYS A 21 77.28 16.12 -24.03
CA CYS A 21 77.76 15.76 -25.37
C CYS A 21 79.29 15.60 -25.40
N LEU A 22 80.05 16.51 -24.75
CA LEU A 22 81.51 16.44 -24.65
C LEU A 22 82.02 15.17 -23.95
N GLN A 23 81.26 14.61 -22.99
CA GLN A 23 81.61 13.35 -22.33
C GLN A 23 81.44 12.11 -23.21
N LEU A 24 80.68 12.23 -24.30
CA LEU A 24 80.41 11.14 -25.24
C LEU A 24 81.23 11.27 -26.54
N THR A 25 81.80 12.44 -26.82
CA THR A 25 82.68 12.67 -27.98
C THR A 25 84.05 12.02 -27.75
N ASN A 26 84.54 11.27 -28.74
CA ASN A 26 85.85 10.62 -28.74
C ASN A 26 86.37 10.53 -30.19
N ASP A 27 87.62 10.10 -30.41
CA ASP A 27 88.26 10.05 -31.75
C ASP A 27 87.50 9.21 -32.80
N THR A 28 86.48 8.46 -32.39
CA THR A 28 85.64 7.58 -33.23
C THR A 28 84.17 7.99 -33.31
N VAL A 29 83.73 9.01 -32.54
CA VAL A 29 82.32 9.41 -32.44
C VAL A 29 82.18 10.92 -32.64
N ASN A 30 81.53 11.33 -33.73
CA ASN A 30 81.27 12.74 -34.02
C ASN A 30 80.01 13.27 -33.29
N ASP A 31 79.83 14.59 -33.28
CA ASP A 31 78.70 15.25 -32.59
C ASP A 31 77.32 14.79 -33.10
N GLU A 32 77.17 14.49 -34.40
CA GLU A 32 75.91 13.95 -34.97
C GLU A 32 75.61 12.52 -34.49
N GLN A 33 76.63 11.73 -34.17
CA GLN A 33 76.48 10.39 -33.59
C GLN A 33 76.10 10.49 -32.11
N VAL A 34 76.68 11.44 -31.37
CA VAL A 34 76.31 11.71 -29.97
C VAL A 34 74.84 12.14 -29.85
N VAL A 35 74.38 13.08 -30.67
CA VAL A 35 72.97 13.53 -30.70
C VAL A 35 72.00 12.39 -31.05
N ARG A 36 72.40 11.49 -31.95
CA ARG A 36 71.61 10.29 -32.26
C ARG A 36 71.51 9.34 -31.07
N ILE A 37 72.63 9.06 -30.40
CA ILE A 37 72.67 8.16 -29.23
C ILE A 37 71.81 8.71 -28.08
N LEU A 38 71.97 10.00 -27.75
CA LEU A 38 71.17 10.66 -26.71
C LEU A 38 69.68 10.69 -27.06
N GLY A 39 69.37 10.90 -28.34
CA GLY A 39 68.02 10.77 -28.87
C GLY A 39 67.39 9.42 -28.64
N THR A 40 68.08 8.37 -29.08
CA THR A 40 67.59 6.98 -28.92
C THR A 40 67.45 6.61 -27.44
N LEU A 41 68.38 7.05 -26.58
CA LEU A 41 68.29 6.81 -25.14
C LEU A 41 67.08 7.51 -24.52
N TRP A 42 66.82 8.77 -24.91
CA TRP A 42 65.64 9.51 -24.47
C TRP A 42 64.35 8.85 -24.95
N ASP A 43 64.27 8.43 -26.21
CA ASP A 43 63.09 7.74 -26.76
C ASP A 43 62.79 6.44 -25.99
N ILE A 44 63.84 5.65 -25.68
CA ILE A 44 63.71 4.42 -24.89
C ILE A 44 63.24 4.71 -23.46
N GLN A 45 63.80 5.75 -22.82
CA GLN A 45 63.45 6.10 -21.45
C GLN A 45 62.03 6.68 -21.36
N ASN A 46 61.69 7.61 -22.26
CA ASN A 46 60.36 8.20 -22.36
C ASN A 46 59.29 7.13 -22.65
N ALA A 47 59.56 6.18 -23.55
CA ALA A 47 58.64 5.07 -23.82
C ALA A 47 58.40 4.20 -22.56
N LYS A 48 59.43 3.93 -21.76
CA LYS A 48 59.29 3.20 -20.49
C LYS A 48 58.49 3.99 -19.46
N ASP A 49 58.72 5.29 -19.36
CA ASP A 49 58.03 6.14 -18.39
C ASP A 49 56.55 6.34 -18.78
N ILE A 50 56.24 6.48 -20.08
CA ILE A 50 54.87 6.45 -20.60
C ILE A 50 54.19 5.11 -20.27
N GLN A 51 54.86 3.97 -20.49
CA GLN A 51 54.29 2.67 -20.16
C GLN A 51 53.98 2.51 -18.67
N ARG A 52 54.90 2.93 -17.79
CA ARG A 52 54.68 2.89 -16.34
C ARG A 52 53.54 3.81 -15.92
N TRP A 53 53.46 5.00 -16.51
CA TRP A 53 52.39 5.95 -16.22
C TRP A 53 51.02 5.42 -16.66
N ASN A 54 50.93 4.86 -17.87
CA ASN A 54 49.70 4.23 -18.36
C ASN A 54 49.29 3.06 -17.47
N ALA A 55 50.22 2.18 -17.10
CA ALA A 55 49.93 1.06 -16.20
C ALA A 55 49.40 1.54 -14.84
N CYS A 56 50.03 2.56 -14.24
CA CYS A 56 49.56 3.16 -13.00
C CYS A 56 48.15 3.76 -13.14
N LYS A 57 47.86 4.41 -14.27
CA LYS A 57 46.53 4.98 -14.56
C LYS A 57 45.47 3.92 -14.78
N ASP A 58 45.81 2.83 -15.44
CA ASP A 58 44.91 1.70 -15.66
C ASP A 58 44.60 0.99 -14.33
N GLU A 59 45.60 0.81 -13.47
CA GLU A 59 45.40 0.26 -12.11
C GLU A 59 44.51 1.17 -11.24
N GLU A 60 44.74 2.48 -11.26
CA GLU A 60 43.90 3.45 -10.52
C GLU A 60 42.46 3.46 -11.05
N ALA A 61 42.28 3.39 -12.37
CA ALA A 61 40.97 3.29 -13.00
C ALA A 61 40.27 1.96 -12.65
N GLN A 62 41.01 0.85 -12.63
CA GLN A 62 40.46 -0.45 -12.27
C GLN A 62 40.04 -0.48 -10.80
N PHE A 63 40.89 0.00 -9.90
CA PHE A 63 40.57 0.10 -8.48
C PHE A 63 39.32 0.95 -8.22
N THR A 64 39.19 2.07 -8.94
CA THR A 64 37.99 2.93 -8.85
C THR A 64 36.72 2.22 -9.33
N ARG A 65 36.82 1.43 -10.41
CA ARG A 65 35.70 0.63 -10.92
C ARG A 65 35.31 -0.48 -9.95
N ASP A 66 36.29 -1.24 -9.46
CA ASP A 66 36.04 -2.35 -8.53
C ASP A 66 35.38 -1.85 -7.24
N LEU A 67 35.82 -0.69 -6.72
CA LEU A 67 35.19 -0.06 -5.56
C LEU A 67 33.74 0.38 -5.85
N ALA A 68 33.48 0.93 -7.03
CA ALA A 68 32.14 1.32 -7.44
C ALA A 68 31.22 0.11 -7.62
N ASP A 69 31.73 -0.97 -8.21
CA ASP A 69 31.00 -2.23 -8.40
C ASP A 69 30.69 -2.89 -7.06
N GLN A 70 31.65 -2.90 -6.12
CA GLN A 70 31.43 -3.41 -4.77
C GLN A 70 30.37 -2.59 -4.03
N ALA A 71 30.43 -1.26 -4.11
CA ALA A 71 29.42 -0.39 -3.48
C ALA A 71 28.02 -0.59 -4.10
N ALA A 72 27.94 -0.81 -5.42
CA ALA A 72 26.68 -1.10 -6.10
C ALA A 72 26.08 -2.45 -5.69
N GLU A 73 26.92 -3.49 -5.57
CA GLU A 73 26.51 -4.82 -5.11
C GLU A 73 26.04 -4.79 -3.65
N GLU A 74 26.76 -4.10 -2.76
CA GLU A 74 26.36 -3.93 -1.36
C GLU A 74 25.02 -3.20 -1.24
N LEU A 75 24.80 -2.15 -2.05
CA LEU A 75 23.52 -1.43 -2.09
C LEU A 75 22.38 -2.33 -2.61
N ALA A 76 22.64 -3.12 -3.65
CA ALA A 76 21.65 -4.05 -4.21
C ALA A 76 21.25 -5.13 -3.18
N GLN A 77 22.22 -5.66 -2.44
CA GLN A 77 21.97 -6.63 -1.37
C GLN A 77 21.16 -6.01 -0.23
N GLN A 78 21.46 -4.78 0.18
CA GLN A 78 20.69 -4.07 1.20
C GLN A 78 19.23 -3.84 0.76
N GLN A 79 19.02 -3.41 -0.49
CA GLN A 79 17.66 -3.21 -1.02
C GLN A 79 16.87 -4.52 -1.10
N LEU A 80 17.52 -5.61 -1.52
CA LEU A 80 16.90 -6.92 -1.55
C LEU A 80 16.53 -7.39 -0.14
N HIS A 81 17.41 -7.18 0.84
CA HIS A 81 17.16 -7.54 2.22
C HIS A 81 15.95 -6.78 2.78
N LEU A 82 15.89 -5.46 2.58
CA LEU A 82 14.77 -4.63 3.02
C LEU A 82 13.44 -5.10 2.40
N ARG A 83 13.41 -5.37 1.09
CA ARG A 83 12.20 -5.92 0.44
C ARG A 83 11.77 -7.25 1.04
N ASN A 84 12.72 -8.15 1.28
CA ASN A 84 12.40 -9.45 1.87
C ASN A 84 11.87 -9.30 3.31
N GLU A 85 12.40 -8.35 4.09
CA GLU A 85 11.89 -8.03 5.42
C GLU A 85 10.47 -7.44 5.37
N GLU A 86 10.19 -6.52 4.45
CA GLU A 86 8.86 -5.95 4.22
C GLU A 86 7.85 -7.02 3.81
N GLU A 87 8.20 -7.88 2.86
CA GLU A 87 7.35 -8.99 2.42
C GLU A 87 7.09 -9.99 3.55
N ALA A 88 8.13 -10.33 4.34
CA ALA A 88 7.98 -11.20 5.49
C ALA A 88 7.09 -10.57 6.58
N ALA A 89 7.21 -9.26 6.81
CA ALA A 89 6.37 -8.53 7.77
C ALA A 89 4.91 -8.51 7.31
N LEU A 90 4.64 -8.25 6.02
CA LEU A 90 3.30 -8.31 5.44
C LEU A 90 2.72 -9.72 5.53
N ALA A 91 3.50 -10.76 5.21
CA ALA A 91 3.05 -12.14 5.29
C ALA A 91 2.71 -12.56 6.73
N GLU A 92 3.53 -12.18 7.71
CA GLU A 92 3.25 -12.44 9.13
C GLU A 92 2.05 -11.63 9.64
N GLU A 93 1.85 -10.41 9.15
CA GLU A 93 0.69 -9.59 9.49
C GLU A 93 -0.60 -10.17 8.90
N HIS A 94 -0.60 -10.61 7.63
CA HIS A 94 -1.71 -11.34 7.02
C HIS A 94 -2.03 -12.65 7.77
N LYS A 95 -1.01 -13.36 8.25
CA LYS A 95 -1.17 -14.60 9.02
C LYS A 95 -1.76 -14.37 10.41
N LYS A 96 -1.42 -13.26 11.06
CA LYS A 96 -1.96 -12.86 12.38
C LYS A 96 -3.38 -12.27 12.25
N ASN A 97 -3.61 -11.47 11.21
CA ASN A 97 -4.84 -10.71 11.01
C ASN A 97 -5.69 -11.25 9.86
N LYS A 98 -5.88 -12.58 9.81
CA LYS A 98 -6.62 -13.26 8.74
C LYS A 98 -7.99 -12.66 8.45
N VAL A 99 -8.70 -12.22 9.50
CA VAL A 99 -10.04 -11.62 9.40
C VAL A 99 -10.03 -10.28 8.64
N LYS A 100 -8.96 -9.49 8.80
CA LYS A 100 -8.84 -8.17 8.16
C LYS A 100 -8.54 -8.26 6.66
N TYR A 101 -7.87 -9.32 6.23
CA TYR A 101 -7.47 -9.54 4.83
C TYR A 101 -8.31 -10.61 4.13
N VAL A 102 -9.48 -10.94 4.67
CA VAL A 102 -10.45 -11.76 3.94
C VAL A 102 -10.82 -10.98 2.67
N PRO A 103 -10.69 -11.57 1.48
CA PRO A 103 -11.15 -10.94 0.26
C PRO A 103 -12.62 -10.53 0.41
N VAL A 104 -12.88 -9.23 0.30
CA VAL A 104 -14.25 -8.72 0.30
C VAL A 104 -14.86 -9.19 -1.02
N PRO A 105 -15.94 -10.00 -1.00
CA PRO A 105 -16.61 -10.39 -2.23
C PRO A 105 -17.06 -9.13 -2.95
N ASP A 106 -16.85 -9.11 -4.27
CA ASP A 106 -17.32 -8.03 -5.14
C ASP A 106 -18.85 -8.10 -5.17
N MET A 107 -19.47 -7.46 -4.19
CA MET A 107 -20.91 -7.32 -4.10
C MET A 107 -21.28 -6.08 -4.90
N GLU A 108 -22.26 -6.22 -5.79
CA GLU A 108 -22.87 -5.07 -6.45
C GLU A 108 -23.28 -4.08 -5.35
N VAL A 109 -22.67 -2.90 -5.37
CA VAL A 109 -23.03 -1.81 -4.45
C VAL A 109 -24.51 -1.55 -4.68
N PRO A 110 -25.39 -1.71 -3.66
CA PRO A 110 -26.80 -1.42 -3.82
C PRO A 110 -26.94 0.02 -4.30
N MET A 111 -27.43 0.19 -5.54
CA MET A 111 -27.55 1.51 -6.18
C MET A 111 -28.82 2.26 -5.72
N GLY A 112 -29.54 1.70 -4.74
CA GLY A 112 -30.68 2.34 -4.09
C GLY A 112 -30.33 2.91 -2.72
N PRO A 113 -31.18 3.78 -2.15
CA PRO A 113 -31.13 4.09 -0.72
C PRO A 113 -31.08 2.78 0.07
N VAL A 114 -30.15 2.65 1.00
CA VAL A 114 -30.14 1.52 1.93
C VAL A 114 -31.13 1.87 3.02
N ASP A 115 -32.39 1.45 2.83
CA ASP A 115 -33.45 1.71 3.80
C ASP A 115 -33.26 0.78 5.02
N ILE A 116 -32.27 1.08 5.86
CA ILE A 116 -31.92 0.27 7.03
C ILE A 116 -33.01 0.46 8.10
N PRO A 117 -33.73 -0.61 8.51
CA PRO A 117 -34.69 -0.52 9.60
C PRO A 117 -34.00 -0.09 10.89
N ALA A 118 -34.74 0.61 11.76
CA ALA A 118 -34.24 1.05 13.05
C ALA A 118 -33.52 -0.10 13.80
N PRO A 119 -32.44 0.16 14.58
CA PRO A 119 -31.66 -0.89 15.24
C PRO A 119 -32.51 -1.89 16.05
N TYR A 120 -33.56 -1.40 16.70
CA TYR A 120 -34.56 -2.22 17.38
C TYR A 120 -35.22 -3.26 16.46
N ALA A 121 -35.71 -2.82 15.29
CA ALA A 121 -36.38 -3.68 14.32
C ALA A 121 -35.40 -4.68 13.71
N THR A 122 -34.19 -4.23 13.39
CA THR A 122 -33.10 -5.10 12.92
C THR A 122 -32.77 -6.20 13.94
N CYS A 123 -32.68 -5.87 15.23
CA CYS A 123 -32.43 -6.85 16.29
C CYS A 123 -33.58 -7.86 16.45
N LYS A 124 -34.82 -7.40 16.38
CA LYS A 124 -36.01 -8.28 16.42
C LYS A 124 -36.05 -9.22 15.22
N LEU A 125 -35.77 -8.70 14.02
CA LEU A 125 -35.73 -9.45 12.79
C LEU A 125 -34.63 -10.53 12.80
N LYS A 126 -33.44 -10.23 13.32
CA LYS A 126 -32.37 -11.25 13.50
C LYS A 126 -32.76 -12.37 14.47
N LYS A 127 -33.57 -12.06 15.49
CA LYS A 127 -34.07 -13.04 16.47
C LYS A 127 -35.31 -13.80 15.99
N GLY A 128 -35.91 -13.39 14.86
CA GLY A 128 -37.19 -13.91 14.39
C GLY A 128 -38.36 -13.58 15.33
N GLU A 129 -38.22 -12.51 16.12
CA GLU A 129 -39.26 -12.03 17.01
C GLU A 129 -40.23 -11.12 16.26
N TYR A 130 -41.46 -11.06 16.74
CA TYR A 130 -42.44 -10.09 16.25
C TYR A 130 -41.92 -8.66 16.41
N CYS A 131 -42.10 -7.86 15.36
CA CYS A 131 -41.80 -6.44 15.31
C CYS A 131 -42.93 -5.75 14.55
N GLU A 132 -43.36 -4.60 15.05
CA GLU A 132 -44.45 -3.81 14.44
C GLU A 132 -44.11 -3.41 13.00
N LEU A 133 -45.09 -3.48 12.10
CA LEU A 133 -44.91 -3.14 10.68
C LEU A 133 -44.54 -1.66 10.48
N TYR A 134 -44.90 -0.80 11.44
CA TYR A 134 -44.54 0.61 11.40
C TYR A 134 -43.04 0.83 11.14
N PHE A 135 -42.16 -0.02 11.69
CA PHE A 135 -40.70 0.08 11.53
C PHE A 135 -40.17 -0.17 10.13
N PHE A 136 -41.02 -0.69 9.25
CA PHE A 136 -40.70 -0.97 7.85
C PHE A 136 -41.41 0.02 6.92
N THR A 137 -42.11 1.02 7.44
CA THR A 137 -42.63 2.12 6.64
C THR A 137 -41.50 3.07 6.25
N ASN A 138 -41.51 3.61 5.04
CA ASN A 138 -40.65 4.66 4.50
C ASN A 138 -40.55 5.86 5.46
N VAL A 139 -41.64 6.23 6.13
CA VAL A 139 -41.63 7.29 7.15
C VAL A 139 -40.68 6.91 8.29
N SER A 140 -40.84 5.70 8.84
CA SER A 140 -39.97 5.22 9.93
C SER A 140 -38.54 4.92 9.49
N LEU A 141 -38.33 4.54 8.22
CA LEU A 141 -37.01 4.27 7.65
C LEU A 141 -36.25 5.59 7.48
N ALA A 142 -36.91 6.64 6.96
CA ALA A 142 -36.36 7.99 6.91
C ALA A 142 -36.10 8.57 8.32
N GLU A 143 -36.97 8.28 9.30
CA GLU A 143 -36.70 8.60 10.70
C GLU A 143 -35.46 7.86 11.21
N ALA A 144 -35.34 6.56 10.92
CA ALA A 144 -34.23 5.71 11.36
C ALA A 144 -32.88 6.17 10.81
N GLU A 145 -32.82 6.67 9.57
CA GLU A 145 -31.62 7.27 8.98
C GLU A 145 -31.11 8.47 9.81
N SER A 146 -31.99 9.20 10.48
CA SER A 146 -31.62 10.36 11.31
C SER A 146 -31.09 9.99 12.71
N PHE A 147 -31.30 8.74 13.16
CA PHE A 147 -30.77 8.23 14.42
C PHE A 147 -29.37 7.63 14.20
N ASN A 148 -28.39 8.02 15.03
CA ASN A 148 -27.02 7.52 14.92
C ASN A 148 -26.97 5.98 14.96
N VAL A 149 -26.53 5.39 13.84
CA VAL A 149 -26.45 3.95 13.53
C VAL A 149 -25.56 3.14 14.49
N SER A 150 -24.76 3.79 15.33
CA SER A 150 -23.78 3.12 16.20
C SER A 150 -24.29 2.96 17.63
N ILE A 151 -25.38 2.20 17.80
CA ILE A 151 -25.67 1.59 19.11
C ILE A 151 -25.03 0.20 19.08
N ASP A 152 -23.88 0.07 19.76
CA ASP A 152 -23.25 -1.22 20.03
C ASP A 152 -24.26 -2.16 20.71
N ASP A 153 -24.38 -3.40 20.24
CA ASP A 153 -25.32 -4.38 20.78
C ASP A 153 -24.96 -4.78 22.23
N GLU A 154 -23.69 -4.54 22.63
CA GLU A 154 -23.22 -4.71 24.02
C GLU A 154 -23.48 -3.48 24.91
N ALA A 155 -23.87 -2.33 24.36
CA ALA A 155 -24.19 -1.16 25.17
C ALA A 155 -25.48 -1.41 25.98
N LEU A 156 -25.45 -1.12 27.28
CA LEU A 156 -26.61 -1.25 28.15
C LEU A 156 -27.21 0.14 28.46
N ALA A 157 -28.51 0.26 28.28
CA ALA A 157 -29.31 1.41 28.69
C ALA A 157 -30.08 1.10 29.98
N LEU A 158 -30.12 2.07 30.88
CA LEU A 158 -30.84 1.96 32.15
C LEU A 158 -32.28 2.44 31.96
N LEU A 159 -33.25 1.52 31.99
CA LEU A 159 -34.66 1.85 31.95
C LEU A 159 -35.28 1.77 33.34
N LYS A 160 -36.25 2.64 33.61
CA LYS A 160 -37.09 2.57 34.81
C LYS A 160 -38.39 1.83 34.44
N ALA A 161 -38.59 0.67 35.05
CA ALA A 161 -39.83 -0.08 34.95
C ALA A 161 -40.99 0.66 35.64
N ASP A 162 -42.22 0.28 35.26
CA ASP A 162 -43.47 0.80 35.79
C ASP A 162 -43.60 0.64 37.33
N ASN A 163 -43.01 -0.42 37.88
CA ASN A 163 -42.91 -0.68 39.31
C ASN A 163 -41.83 0.15 40.03
N GLY A 164 -41.15 1.06 39.32
CA GLY A 164 -40.10 1.93 39.85
C GLY A 164 -38.70 1.31 39.92
N GLN A 165 -38.54 0.04 39.54
CA GLN A 165 -37.25 -0.65 39.50
C GLN A 165 -36.43 -0.24 38.27
N HIS A 166 -35.11 -0.18 38.43
CA HIS A 166 -34.20 0.07 37.30
C HIS A 166 -33.72 -1.26 36.70
N ILE A 167 -33.84 -1.41 35.38
CA ILE A 167 -33.43 -2.60 34.63
C ILE A 167 -32.41 -2.16 33.57
N TRP A 168 -31.29 -2.87 33.50
CA TRP A 168 -30.33 -2.74 32.41
C TRP A 168 -30.81 -3.59 31.23
N VAL A 169 -31.02 -2.96 30.10
CA VAL A 169 -31.36 -3.64 28.85
C VAL A 169 -30.37 -3.24 27.76
N PRO A 170 -30.11 -4.08 26.76
CA PRO A 170 -29.36 -3.67 25.59
C PRO A 170 -29.96 -2.38 25.01
N ALA A 171 -29.10 -1.42 24.70
CA ALA A 171 -29.50 -0.12 24.16
C ALA A 171 -30.19 -0.27 22.80
N SER A 172 -29.86 -1.34 22.05
CA SER A 172 -30.55 -1.76 20.82
C SER A 172 -32.02 -2.10 21.06
N ASN A 173 -32.40 -2.48 22.29
CA ASN A 173 -33.79 -2.76 22.68
C ASN A 173 -34.52 -1.54 23.24
N THR A 174 -33.84 -0.39 23.39
CA THR A 174 -34.46 0.82 23.93
C THR A 174 -34.97 1.72 22.81
N ARG A 175 -36.29 1.75 22.62
CA ARG A 175 -36.96 2.81 21.87
C ARG A 175 -38.09 3.39 22.73
N ASP A 176 -38.34 4.67 22.53
CA ASP A 176 -39.51 5.33 23.09
C ASP A 176 -40.78 4.70 22.46
N LYS A 177 -41.54 3.98 23.29
CA LYS A 177 -42.79 3.31 22.88
C LYS A 177 -43.90 4.30 22.51
N SER A 178 -43.74 5.59 22.79
CA SER A 178 -44.77 6.61 22.58
C SER A 178 -44.96 7.01 21.10
N ALA A 179 -44.02 6.66 20.21
CA ALA A 179 -44.02 7.08 18.81
C ALA A 179 -44.28 5.95 17.79
N VAL A 180 -44.55 4.72 18.23
CA VAL A 180 -44.78 3.58 17.33
C VAL A 180 -46.28 3.42 17.06
N ILE A 181 -46.68 3.45 15.78
CA ILE A 181 -48.05 3.15 15.35
C ILE A 181 -48.23 1.63 15.38
N LYS A 182 -49.35 1.15 15.93
CA LYS A 182 -49.67 -0.28 15.91
C LYS A 182 -50.11 -0.73 14.53
N ASP A 183 -49.90 -2.00 14.21
CA ASP A 183 -50.29 -2.61 12.94
C ASP A 183 -51.78 -2.40 12.59
N GLU A 184 -52.67 -2.40 13.59
CA GLU A 184 -54.12 -2.18 13.44
C GLU A 184 -54.49 -0.73 13.06
N ASP A 185 -53.60 0.22 13.35
CA ASP A 185 -53.81 1.66 13.13
C ASP A 185 -53.06 2.16 11.88
N LEU A 186 -52.35 1.29 11.15
CA LEU A 186 -51.68 1.63 9.89
C LEU A 186 -52.69 1.86 8.77
N THR A 187 -52.40 2.85 7.91
CA THR A 187 -53.16 2.99 6.65
C THR A 187 -52.84 1.83 5.72
N TRP A 188 -53.74 1.53 4.77
CA TRP A 188 -53.51 0.47 3.79
C TRP A 188 -52.25 0.72 2.93
N GLU A 189 -51.96 1.98 2.64
CA GLU A 189 -50.75 2.40 1.92
C GLU A 189 -49.49 2.10 2.75
N GLN A 190 -49.47 2.48 4.02
CA GLN A 190 -48.36 2.18 4.94
C GLN A 190 -48.17 0.68 5.15
N PHE A 191 -49.28 -0.06 5.21
CA PHE A 191 -49.26 -1.51 5.35
C PHE A 191 -48.64 -2.21 4.12
N GLY A 192 -49.04 -1.81 2.92
CA GLY A 192 -48.48 -2.31 1.67
C GLY A 192 -46.98 -2.00 1.55
N GLU A 193 -46.61 -0.76 1.81
CA GLU A 193 -45.21 -0.31 1.86
C GLU A 193 -44.37 -1.12 2.86
N ALA A 194 -44.84 -1.23 4.10
CA ALA A 194 -44.15 -1.96 5.15
C ALA A 194 -43.95 -3.43 4.81
N SER A 195 -44.92 -4.07 4.15
CA SER A 195 -44.81 -5.47 3.74
C SER A 195 -43.67 -5.71 2.75
N VAL A 196 -43.47 -4.79 1.79
CA VAL A 196 -42.40 -4.87 0.79
C VAL A 196 -41.05 -4.66 1.45
N CYS A 197 -40.92 -3.62 2.28
CA CYS A 197 -39.69 -3.32 3.00
C CYS A 197 -39.30 -4.42 3.99
N LEU A 198 -40.27 -5.01 4.71
CA LEU A 198 -40.05 -6.16 5.58
C LEU A 198 -39.51 -7.36 4.79
N LEU A 199 -40.09 -7.68 3.63
CA LEU A 199 -39.63 -8.79 2.79
C LEU A 199 -38.19 -8.58 2.28
N SER A 200 -37.84 -7.35 1.92
CA SER A 200 -36.47 -6.99 1.55
C SER A 200 -35.51 -7.19 2.73
N ALA A 201 -35.85 -6.65 3.91
CA ALA A 201 -35.04 -6.80 5.11
C ALA A 201 -34.86 -8.28 5.53
N MET A 202 -35.89 -9.11 5.40
CA MET A 202 -35.79 -10.56 5.65
C MET A 202 -34.76 -11.24 4.73
N ARG A 203 -34.71 -10.84 3.44
CA ARG A 203 -33.74 -11.38 2.47
C ARG A 203 -32.31 -10.94 2.82
N GLU A 204 -32.14 -9.69 3.20
CA GLU A 204 -30.83 -9.12 3.58
C GLU A 204 -30.27 -9.72 4.88
N HIS A 205 -31.14 -10.21 5.76
CA HIS A 205 -30.76 -10.88 7.01
C HIS A 205 -30.77 -12.41 6.92
N ASP A 206 -30.59 -12.97 5.72
CA ASP A 206 -30.41 -14.41 5.48
C ASP A 206 -31.52 -15.30 6.08
N TRP A 207 -32.76 -14.80 6.12
CA TRP A 207 -33.87 -15.64 6.54
C TRP A 207 -34.01 -16.85 5.62
N GLN A 208 -34.39 -18.00 6.20
CA GLN A 208 -34.62 -19.23 5.43
C GLN A 208 -35.63 -18.99 4.31
N LYS A 209 -35.30 -19.42 3.09
CA LYS A 209 -36.10 -19.20 1.89
C LYS A 209 -37.58 -19.58 2.07
N ASP A 210 -37.86 -20.72 2.69
CA ASP A 210 -39.23 -21.20 2.95
C ASP A 210 -40.04 -20.22 3.81
N ARG A 211 -39.39 -19.51 4.75
CA ARG A 211 -40.05 -18.49 5.59
C ARG A 211 -40.38 -17.25 4.77
N ILE A 212 -39.47 -16.84 3.88
CA ILE A 212 -39.69 -15.70 2.99
C ILE A 212 -40.85 -16.02 2.02
N GLU A 213 -40.87 -17.21 1.44
CA GLU A 213 -41.95 -17.68 0.54
C GLU A 213 -43.31 -17.72 1.26
N MET A 214 -43.34 -18.12 2.53
CA MET A 214 -44.56 -18.08 3.36
C MET A 214 -45.09 -16.66 3.53
N HIS A 215 -44.22 -15.69 3.81
CA HIS A 215 -44.61 -14.28 3.95
C HIS A 215 -45.08 -13.70 2.61
N VAL A 216 -44.37 -13.96 1.52
CA VAL A 216 -44.79 -13.54 0.17
C VAL A 216 -46.21 -14.04 -0.13
N LYS A 217 -46.47 -15.34 0.11
CA LYS A 217 -47.80 -15.92 -0.11
C LYS A 217 -48.86 -15.27 0.78
N PHE A 218 -48.55 -15.02 2.04
CA PHE A 218 -49.48 -14.35 2.97
C PHE A 218 -49.87 -12.96 2.48
N TRP A 219 -48.89 -12.12 2.12
CA TRP A 219 -49.13 -10.76 1.65
C TRP A 219 -49.87 -10.73 0.32
N THR A 220 -49.50 -11.58 -0.65
CA THR A 220 -50.21 -11.66 -1.94
C THR A 220 -51.68 -12.07 -1.78
N VAL A 221 -52.01 -12.93 -0.81
CA VAL A 221 -53.41 -13.31 -0.54
C VAL A 221 -54.19 -12.14 0.07
N LEU A 222 -53.55 -11.30 0.89
CA LEU A 222 -54.19 -10.13 1.48
C LEU A 222 -54.44 -9.00 0.47
N GLU A 223 -53.56 -8.83 -0.52
CA GLU A 223 -53.72 -7.78 -1.55
C GLU A 223 -54.80 -8.09 -2.59
N VAL A 224 -55.10 -9.38 -2.80
CA VAL A 224 -56.08 -9.84 -3.81
C VAL A 224 -57.52 -9.84 -3.27
N HIS A 225 -57.71 -9.57 -1.97
CA HIS A 225 -58.99 -9.71 -1.28
C HIS A 225 -59.72 -8.39 -1.03
#